data_AF-A0KN75-F1
#
_entry.id   AF-A0KN75-F1
#
_cell.length_a   1.000
_cell.length_b   1.000
_cell.length_c   1.000
_cell.angle_alpha   90.00
_cell.angle_beta   90.00
_cell.angle_gamma   90.00
#
_symmetry.space_group_name_H-M   'P 1'
#
loop_
_entity.id
_entity.type
_entity.pdbx_description
1 polymer ?
#
loop_
_entity_poly.entity_id
_entity_poly.type
_entity_poly.pdbx_seq_one_letter_code
_entity_poly.pdbx_strand_id
1 'polypeptide(L)'
;MPAERYLFLIKGTLVLAQPLAAPETGELLTSLLQQGFAVGPLQVWASNAEQALACYEQAAQRRAFGDILAGSEPGLAGVGA
;
A
#
# COMPACT_ATOMS: atom_id res chain seq x y z
N MET A 1 -20.09 3.48 12.68
CA MET A 1 -18.83 2.71 12.73
C MET A 1 -17.69 3.71 12.58
N PRO A 2 -16.76 3.82 13.55
CA PRO A 2 -15.63 4.74 13.42
C PRO A 2 -14.71 4.23 12.30
N ALA A 3 -14.46 5.07 11.30
CA ALA A 3 -13.45 4.77 10.30
C ALA A 3 -12.07 5.01 10.93
N GLU A 4 -11.20 4.02 10.85
CA GLU A 4 -9.81 4.12 11.32
C GLU A 4 -8.90 4.40 10.13
N ARG A 5 -7.74 5.01 10.43
CA ARG A 5 -6.74 5.33 9.41
C ARG A 5 -5.77 4.16 9.30
N TYR A 6 -5.66 3.62 8.09
CA TYR A 6 -4.75 2.52 7.77
C TYR A 6 -3.56 3.02 6.97
N LEU A 7 -2.38 2.51 7.33
CA LEU A 7 -1.15 2.58 6.55
C LEU A 7 -0.95 1.28 5.80
N PHE A 8 -0.23 1.36 4.68
CA PHE A 8 0.12 0.19 3.89
C PHE A 8 1.62 -0.01 3.94
N LEU A 9 2.04 -1.23 4.28
CA LEU A 9 3.43 -1.66 4.24
C LEU A 9 3.61 -2.58 3.05
N ILE A 10 4.59 -2.26 2.20
CA ILE A 10 4.78 -2.89 0.90
C ILE A 10 6.15 -3.55 0.90
N LYS A 11 6.20 -4.82 0.51
CA LYS A 11 7.46 -5.55 0.29
C LYS A 11 7.31 -6.46 -0.93
N GLY A 12 7.81 -6.00 -2.07
CA GLY A 12 7.59 -6.65 -3.35
C GLY A 12 6.10 -6.64 -3.70
N THR A 13 5.49 -7.82 -3.82
CA THR A 13 4.05 -7.99 -4.09
C THR A 13 3.19 -8.08 -2.83
N LEU A 14 3.81 -8.16 -1.64
CA LEU A 14 3.09 -8.24 -0.38
C LEU A 14 2.70 -6.85 0.09
N VAL A 15 1.41 -6.65 0.34
CA VAL A 15 0.85 -5.42 0.92
C VAL A 15 0.14 -5.78 2.22
N LEU A 16 0.53 -5.12 3.31
CA LEU A 16 -0.09 -5.28 4.62
C LEU A 16 -0.77 -3.97 5.03
N ALA A 17 -2.04 -4.04 5.41
CA ALA A 17 -2.74 -2.91 6.01
C ALA A 17 -2.56 -2.91 7.53
N GLN A 18 -2.10 -1.78 8.08
CA GLN A 18 -1.88 -1.59 9.51
C GLN A 18 -2.72 -0.42 10.05
N PRO A 19 -3.57 -0.64 11.06
CA PRO A 19 -4.36 0.42 11.68
C PRO A 19 -3.48 1.31 12.56
N LEU A 20 -3.55 2.63 12.40
CA LEU A 20 -2.87 3.58 13.31
C LEU A 20 -3.50 3.66 14.70
N ALA A 21 -4.74 3.19 14.84
CA ALA A 21 -5.47 3.31 16.10
C ALA A 21 -4.96 2.36 17.19
N ALA A 22 -4.23 1.29 16.81
CA ALA A 22 -3.66 0.37 17.78
C ALA A 22 -2.33 0.93 18.34
N PRO A 23 -2.22 1.08 19.67
CA PRO A 23 -1.02 1.64 20.31
C PRO A 23 0.23 0.78 20.09
N GLU A 24 0.06 -0.53 19.89
CA GLU A 24 1.15 -1.47 19.57
C GLU A 24 1.65 -1.34 18.11
N THR A 25 0.94 -0.62 17.25
CA THR A 25 1.31 -0.45 15.84
C THR A 25 2.67 0.23 15.68
N GLY A 26 3.09 1.10 16.60
CA GLY A 26 4.39 1.78 16.50
C GLY A 26 5.59 0.82 16.48
N GLU A 27 5.63 -0.13 17.42
CA GLU A 27 6.73 -1.10 17.53
C GLU A 27 6.69 -2.13 16.39
N LEU A 28 5.50 -2.56 16.02
CA LEU A 28 5.30 -3.51 14.93
C LEU A 28 5.64 -2.88 13.57
N LEU A 29 5.27 -1.61 13.36
CA LEU A 29 5.66 -0.83 12.17
C LEU A 29 7.18 -0.66 12.10
N THR A 30 7.82 -0.32 13.21
CA THR A 30 9.29 -0.17 13.28
C THR A 30 9.98 -1.48 12.93
N SER A 31 9.50 -2.60 13.46
CA SER A 31 10.03 -3.94 13.15
C SER A 31 9.85 -4.31 11.67
N LEU A 32 8.68 -4.03 11.09
CA LEU A 32 8.42 -4.28 9.67
C LEU A 32 9.29 -3.38 8.78
N LEU A 33 9.47 -2.11 9.13
CA LEU A 33 10.39 -1.20 8.43
C LEU A 33 11.83 -1.73 8.44
N GLN A 34 12.31 -2.20 9.60
CA GLN A 34 13.64 -2.81 9.72
C GLN A 34 13.79 -4.11 8.91
N GLN A 35 12.71 -4.88 8.76
CA GLN A 35 12.68 -6.07 7.90
C GLN A 35 12.64 -5.74 6.39
N GLY A 36 12.64 -4.45 6.02
CA GLY A 36 12.65 -3.97 4.64
C GLY A 36 11.27 -3.79 4.01
N PHE A 37 10.21 -3.65 4.82
CA PHE A 37 8.95 -3.14 4.30
C PHE A 37 9.05 -1.62 4.09
N ALA A 38 8.50 -1.13 2.98
CA ALA A 38 8.37 0.29 2.70
C ALA A 38 6.95 0.76 3.08
N VAL A 39 6.85 1.93 3.70
CA VAL A 39 5.54 2.56 3.94
C VAL A 39 5.04 3.17 2.64
N GLY A 40 3.86 2.73 2.21
CA GLY A 40 3.15 3.28 1.07
C GLY A 40 2.77 4.75 1.33
N PRO A 41 2.83 5.61 0.30
CA PRO A 41 2.48 7.03 0.44
C PRO A 41 0.97 7.27 0.61
N LEU A 42 0.15 6.23 0.39
CA LEU A 42 -1.29 6.32 0.50
C LEU A 42 -1.74 5.92 1.91
N GLN A 43 -2.61 6.73 2.49
CA GLN A 43 -3.35 6.40 3.71
C GLN A 43 -4.83 6.34 3.35
N VAL A 44 -5.53 5.35 3.87
CA VAL A 44 -6.96 5.15 3.60
C VAL A 44 -7.72 5.10 4.91
N TRP A 45 -8.90 5.70 4.91
CA TRP A 45 -9.87 5.56 5.98
C TRP A 45 -10.76 4.36 5.67
N ALA A 46 -10.77 3.38 6.56
CA ALA A 46 -11.57 2.18 6.39
C ALA A 46 -12.12 1.72 7.75
N SER A 47 -13.19 0.93 7.71
CA SER A 47 -13.74 0.35 8.94
C SER A 47 -13.05 -0.96 9.34
N ASN A 48 -12.31 -1.57 8.42
CA ASN A 48 -11.55 -2.80 8.64
C ASN A 48 -10.36 -2.91 7.65
N ALA A 49 -9.46 -3.86 7.90
CA ALA A 49 -8.26 -4.09 7.08
C ALA A 49 -8.58 -4.55 5.65
N GLU A 50 -9.64 -5.34 5.45
CA GLU A 50 -10.06 -5.83 4.13
C GLU A 50 -10.52 -4.67 3.23
N GLN A 51 -11.33 -3.77 3.77
CA GLN A 51 -11.82 -2.58 3.08
C GLN A 51 -10.67 -1.59 2.84
N ALA A 52 -9.72 -1.48 3.77
CA ALA A 52 -8.50 -0.71 3.57
C ALA A 52 -7.69 -1.26 2.37
N LEU A 53 -7.48 -2.58 2.31
CA LEU A 53 -6.77 -3.24 1.20
C LEU A 53 -7.50 -3.04 -0.12
N ALA A 54 -8.82 -3.26 -0.18
CA ALA A 54 -9.60 -3.07 -1.40
C ALA A 54 -9.53 -1.62 -1.93
N CYS A 55 -9.63 -0.63 -1.04
CA CYS A 55 -9.47 0.77 -1.40
C CYS A 55 -8.04 1.11 -1.85
N TYR A 56 -7.03 0.51 -1.22
CA TYR A 56 -5.64 0.67 -1.63
C TYR A 56 -5.38 0.06 -3.00
N GLU A 57 -5.86 -1.15 -3.27
CA GLU A 57 -5.75 -1.78 -4.59
C GLU A 57 -6.45 -0.95 -5.66
N GLN A 58 -7.65 -0.43 -5.39
CA GLN A 58 -8.36 0.42 -6.33
C GLN A 58 -7.59 1.73 -6.60
N ALA A 59 -6.97 2.33 -5.58
CA ALA A 59 -6.15 3.52 -5.73
C ALA A 59 -4.81 3.24 -6.44
N ALA A 60 -4.18 2.09 -6.17
CA ALA A 60 -2.96 1.63 -6.81
C ALA A 60 -3.23 1.31 -8.29
N GLN A 61 -4.33 0.62 -8.60
CA GLN A 61 -4.78 0.38 -9.97
C GLN A 61 -5.07 1.70 -10.68
N ARG A 62 -5.80 2.64 -10.06
CA ARG A 62 -6.04 3.97 -10.67
C ARG A 62 -4.75 4.73 -10.93
N ARG A 63 -3.74 4.62 -10.06
CA ARG A 63 -2.41 5.22 -10.30
C ARG A 63 -1.66 4.51 -11.42
N ALA A 64 -1.62 3.18 -11.44
CA ALA A 64 -0.98 2.42 -12.51
C ALA A 64 -1.65 2.72 -13.86
N PHE A 65 -2.98 2.74 -13.90
CA PHE A 65 -3.74 3.16 -15.09
C PHE A 65 -3.49 4.62 -15.45
N GLY A 66 -3.43 5.52 -14.46
CA GLY A 66 -3.10 6.93 -14.68
C GLY A 66 -1.69 7.13 -15.22
N ASP A 67 -0.72 6.35 -14.77
CA ASP A 67 0.68 6.35 -15.23
C ASP A 67 0.78 5.85 -16.69
N ILE A 68 0.08 4.76 -17.01
CA ILE A 68 -0.06 4.24 -18.38
C ILE A 68 -0.71 5.28 -19.30
N LEU A 69 -1.79 5.94 -18.86
CA LEU A 69 -2.49 6.96 -19.64
C LEU A 69 -1.69 8.28 -19.75
N ALA A 70 -0.87 8.60 -18.75
CA ALA A 70 0.02 9.75 -18.75
C ALA A 70 1.30 9.51 -19.57
N GLY A 71 1.48 8.32 -20.15
CA GLY A 71 2.58 8.01 -21.06
C GLY A 71 3.91 7.73 -20.37
N SER A 72 3.93 7.42 -19.07
CA SER A 72 5.12 6.89 -18.42
C SER A 72 5.07 5.38 -18.58
N GLU A 73 5.76 4.86 -19.59
CA GLU A 73 5.96 3.43 -19.75
C GLU A 73 6.59 2.88 -18.47
N PRO A 74 5.93 1.99 -17.72
CA PRO A 74 6.64 1.26 -16.67
C PRO A 74 7.63 0.38 -17.43
N GLY A 75 8.91 0.72 -17.33
CA GLY A 75 10.00 -0.02 -17.95
C GLY A 75 9.95 -1.49 -17.56
N LEU A 76 9.24 -2.29 -18.37
CA LEU A 76 9.50 -3.71 -18.52
C LEU A 76 10.77 -3.79 -19.37
N ALA A 77 11.89 -3.68 -18.67
CA ALA A 77 13.18 -4.07 -19.17
C ALA A 77 13.09 -5.51 -19.70
N GLY A 78 13.29 -5.65 -21.02
CA GLY A 78 13.81 -6.84 -21.69
C GLY A 78 12.99 -8.12 -21.59
N VAL A 79 12.57 -8.65 -22.75
CA VAL A 79 12.79 -10.04 -23.19
C VAL A 79 11.90 -10.25 -24.43
N GLY A 80 12.53 -10.60 -25.55
CA GLY A 80 11.82 -11.12 -26.72
C GLY A 80 12.63 -10.91 -28.00
N ALA A 81 13.32 -11.97 -28.40
CA ALA A 81 14.18 -12.11 -29.58
C ALA A 81 13.53 -11.72 -30.91
#